data_AF-A0A895XM74-F1
#
_entry.id   AF-A0A895XM74-F1
#
_cell.length_a   1.000
_cell.length_b   1.000
_cell.length_c   1.000
_cell.angle_alpha   90.00
_cell.angle_beta   90.00
_cell.angle_gamma   90.00
#
_symmetry.space_group_name_H-M   'P 1'
#
loop_
_entity.id
_entity.type
_entity.pdbx_description
1 polymer ?
#
loop_
_entity_poly.entity_id
_entity_poly.type
_entity_poly.pdbx_seq_one_letter_code
_entity_poly.pdbx_strand_id
1 'polypeptide(L)'
;MSGLHRELDPAAIARFQTLLEESQQKLESGAISSLRSGRLQHAPAFGLTDPGAARAGEYRQAAEIVWNDLQGMKNTLGRLRSGLDEALARHSESEAANVEELRTADSQRER
;
A
#
# COMPACT_ATOMS: atom_id res chain seq x y z
N MET A 1 -28.30 -24.54 0.31
CA MET A 1 -26.90 -24.11 0.15
C MET A 1 -26.76 -22.78 0.86
N SER A 2 -26.16 -22.78 2.05
CA SER A 2 -25.93 -21.55 2.81
C SER A 2 -24.92 -20.70 2.05
N GLY A 3 -25.40 -19.63 1.41
CA GLY A 3 -24.52 -18.64 0.83
C GLY A 3 -23.64 -18.08 1.94
N LEU A 4 -22.33 -18.11 1.75
CA LEU A 4 -21.40 -17.35 2.56
C LEU A 4 -21.77 -15.87 2.39
N HIS A 5 -22.62 -15.36 3.26
CA HIS A 5 -22.82 -13.93 3.41
C HIS A 5 -21.47 -13.38 3.88
N ARG A 6 -20.68 -12.82 2.96
CA ARG A 6 -19.50 -12.06 3.32
C ARG A 6 -20.01 -10.77 3.95
N GLU A 7 -20.19 -10.80 5.25
CA GLU A 7 -20.47 -9.61 6.03
C GLU A 7 -19.20 -8.75 6.01
N LEU A 8 -19.32 -7.56 5.45
CA LEU A 8 -18.20 -6.65 5.26
C LEU A 8 -18.02 -5.88 6.57
N ASP A 9 -16.98 -6.20 7.35
CA ASP A 9 -16.67 -5.52 8.63
C ASP A 9 -15.96 -4.19 8.35
N PRO A 10 -16.64 -3.03 8.48
CA PRO A 10 -16.04 -1.74 8.19
C PRO A 10 -14.94 -1.38 9.20
N ALA A 11 -15.02 -1.87 10.43
CA ALA A 11 -14.01 -1.63 11.45
C ALA A 11 -12.73 -2.41 11.16
N ALA A 12 -12.82 -3.63 10.61
CA ALA A 12 -11.65 -4.37 10.14
C ALA A 12 -10.96 -3.65 8.97
N ILE A 13 -11.72 -3.11 8.04
CA ILE A 13 -11.17 -2.38 6.90
C ILE A 13 -10.48 -1.09 7.36
N ALA A 14 -11.11 -0.33 8.26
CA ALA A 14 -10.50 0.88 8.83
C ALA A 14 -9.16 0.56 9.53
N ARG A 15 -9.11 -0.50 10.34
CA ARG A 15 -7.86 -0.95 10.98
C ARG A 15 -6.79 -1.32 9.96
N PHE A 16 -7.18 -1.98 8.86
CA PHE A 16 -6.25 -2.36 7.81
C PHE A 16 -5.74 -1.16 7.01
N GLN A 17 -6.59 -0.16 6.74
CA GLN A 17 -6.19 1.11 6.12
C GLN A 17 -5.16 1.84 7.01
N THR A 18 -5.42 1.96 8.32
CA THR A 18 -4.45 2.55 9.26
C THR A 18 -3.12 1.81 9.25
N LEU A 19 -3.13 0.47 9.24
CA LEU A 19 -1.91 -0.32 9.16
C LEU A 19 -1.11 -0.04 7.87
N LEU A 20 -1.80 0.09 6.73
CA LEU A 20 -1.17 0.40 5.45
C LEU A 20 -0.56 1.82 5.45
N GLU A 21 -1.27 2.80 6.01
CA GLU A 21 -0.79 4.18 6.16
C GLU A 21 0.45 4.25 7.05
N GLU A 22 0.42 3.61 8.21
CA GLU A 22 1.58 3.53 9.10
C GLU A 22 2.77 2.85 8.44
N SER A 23 2.52 1.78 7.68
CA SER A 23 3.57 1.05 6.96
C SER A 23 4.20 1.91 5.86
N GLN A 24 3.37 2.64 5.10
CA GLN A 24 3.85 3.57 4.09
C GLN A 24 4.64 4.72 4.74
N GLN A 25 4.15 5.27 5.85
CA GLN A 25 4.85 6.35 6.56
C GLN A 25 6.19 5.89 7.12
N LYS A 26 6.28 4.69 7.71
CA LYS A 26 7.54 4.10 8.18
C LYS A 26 8.53 3.88 7.03
N LEU A 27 8.04 3.41 5.89
CA LEU A 27 8.85 3.23 4.68
C LEU A 27 9.41 4.55 4.15
N GLU A 28 8.57 5.58 4.06
CA GLU A 28 8.94 6.90 3.53
C GLU A 28 9.87 7.68 4.47
N SER A 29 9.47 7.83 5.74
CA SER A 29 10.21 8.62 6.73
C SER A 29 11.48 7.93 7.23
N GLY A 30 11.51 6.59 7.19
CA GLY A 30 12.64 5.78 7.61
C GLY A 30 13.57 5.45 6.45
N ALA A 31 13.26 4.35 5.76
CA ALA A 31 14.18 3.74 4.80
C ALA A 31 14.45 4.63 3.57
N ILE A 32 13.40 5.14 2.92
CA ILE A 32 13.54 5.95 1.69
C ILE A 32 14.25 7.28 2.00
N SER A 33 13.86 7.97 3.09
CA SER A 33 14.54 9.19 3.53
C SER A 33 16.02 8.96 3.80
N SER A 34 16.35 7.90 4.56
CA SER A 34 17.73 7.54 4.89
C SER A 34 18.59 7.19 3.66
N LEU A 35 17.98 6.60 2.63
CA LEU A 35 18.62 6.33 1.35
C LEU A 35 18.85 7.61 0.55
N ARG A 36 17.86 8.50 0.52
CA ARG A 36 17.90 9.74 -0.27
C ARG A 36 18.91 10.75 0.27
N SER A 37 19.00 10.91 1.58
CA SER A 37 19.81 11.96 2.22
C SER A 37 20.95 11.45 3.10
N GLY A 38 21.13 10.13 3.21
CA GLY A 38 21.96 9.53 4.25
C GLY A 38 23.01 8.55 3.73
N ARG A 39 23.29 7.57 4.60
CA ARG A 39 24.47 6.67 4.64
C ARG A 39 24.78 5.91 3.34
N LEU A 40 23.83 5.83 2.41
CA LEU A 40 23.96 5.10 1.14
C LEU A 40 24.29 6.01 -0.05
N GLN A 41 24.11 7.33 0.09
CA GLN A 41 24.55 8.31 -0.92
C GLN A 41 26.08 8.43 -0.96
N HIS A 42 26.74 8.15 0.16
CA HIS A 42 28.19 8.11 0.28
C HIS A 42 28.66 6.65 0.21
N ALA A 43 29.41 6.32 -0.85
CA ALA A 43 30.09 5.04 -0.91
C ALA A 43 31.12 4.95 0.25
N PRO A 44 31.24 3.78 0.91
CA PRO A 44 32.37 3.51 1.79
C PRO A 44 33.70 3.81 1.09
N ALA A 45 34.73 4.17 1.87
CA ALA A 45 36.07 4.37 1.34
C ALA A 45 36.69 3.02 0.92
N PHE A 46 36.36 2.56 -0.29
CA PHE A 46 36.85 1.30 -0.84
C PHE A 46 38.34 1.34 -1.27
N GLY A 47 38.96 2.52 -1.22
CA GLY A 47 40.32 2.76 -1.72
C GLY A 47 40.39 2.84 -3.25
N LEU A 48 41.54 3.27 -3.78
CA LEU A 48 41.75 3.51 -5.23
C LEU A 48 42.37 2.31 -5.99
N THR A 49 42.56 1.18 -5.32
CA THR A 49 43.09 -0.05 -5.94
C THR A 49 42.03 -0.73 -6.81
N ASP A 50 42.42 -1.55 -7.80
CA ASP A 50 41.49 -2.29 -8.66
C ASP A 50 40.42 -3.10 -7.87
N PRO A 51 40.76 -3.84 -6.78
CA PRO A 51 39.74 -4.50 -5.95
C PRO A 51 38.79 -3.52 -5.25
N GLY A 52 39.27 -2.32 -4.95
CA GLY A 52 38.47 -1.23 -4.37
C GLY A 52 37.48 -0.66 -5.38
N ALA A 53 37.91 -0.47 -6.63
CA ALA A 53 37.04 -0.03 -7.72
C ALA A 53 35.92 -1.05 -8.02
N ALA A 54 36.24 -2.36 -8.01
CA ALA A 54 35.26 -3.42 -8.17
C ALA A 54 34.19 -3.40 -7.05
N ARG A 55 34.62 -3.34 -5.78
CA ARG A 55 33.71 -3.25 -4.62
C ARG A 55 32.83 -1.99 -4.64
N ALA A 56 33.37 -0.87 -5.12
CA ALA A 56 32.60 0.35 -5.31
C ALA A 56 31.53 0.22 -6.41
N GLY A 57 31.76 -0.63 -7.41
CA GLY A 57 30.77 -1.01 -8.42
C GLY A 57 29.66 -1.88 -7.83
N GLU A 58 30.03 -2.95 -7.14
CA GLU A 58 29.09 -3.87 -6.46
C GLU A 58 28.18 -3.13 -5.48
N TYR A 59 28.75 -2.23 -4.68
CA TYR A 59 27.98 -1.43 -3.74
C TYR A 59 26.95 -0.53 -4.43
N ARG A 60 27.32 0.13 -5.53
CA ARG A 60 26.38 0.97 -6.29
C ARG A 60 25.24 0.15 -6.87
N GLN A 61 25.54 -1.02 -7.44
CA GLN A 61 24.52 -1.91 -7.97
C GLN A 61 23.57 -2.40 -6.87
N ALA A 62 24.11 -2.83 -5.73
CA ALA A 62 23.29 -3.23 -4.59
C ALA A 62 22.40 -2.09 -4.08
N ALA A 63 22.94 -0.87 -3.98
CA ALA A 63 22.19 0.32 -3.57
C ALA A 63 21.04 0.64 -4.54
N GLU A 64 21.26 0.52 -5.84
CA GLU A 64 20.23 0.73 -6.87
C GLU A 64 19.12 -0.32 -6.78
N ILE A 65 19.47 -1.60 -6.59
CA ILE A 65 18.49 -2.68 -6.40
C ILE A 65 17.61 -2.39 -5.18
N VAL A 66 18.24 -2.11 -4.02
CA VAL A 66 17.51 -1.79 -2.79
C VAL A 66 16.60 -0.58 -2.96
N TRP A 67 17.06 0.46 -3.66
CA TRP A 67 16.25 1.63 -3.96
C TRP A 67 15.01 1.27 -4.76
N ASN A 68 15.18 0.52 -5.85
CA ASN A 68 14.08 0.10 -6.72
C ASN A 68 13.07 -0.79 -5.99
N ASP A 69 13.54 -1.72 -5.15
CA ASP A 69 12.67 -2.57 -4.33
C ASP A 69 11.81 -1.76 -3.37
N LEU A 70 12.39 -0.74 -2.71
CA LEU A 70 11.65 0.12 -1.79
C LEU A 70 10.63 1.00 -2.52
N GLN A 71 10.94 1.51 -3.71
CA GLN A 71 9.95 2.20 -4.55
C GLN A 71 8.83 1.25 -4.99
N GLY A 72 9.16 0.01 -5.34
CA GLY A 72 8.19 -1.04 -5.66
C GLY A 72 7.25 -1.34 -4.49
N MET A 73 7.79 -1.43 -3.27
CA MET A 73 7.02 -1.63 -2.05
C MET A 73 6.08 -0.45 -1.77
N LYS A 74 6.59 0.78 -1.88
CA LYS A 74 5.79 2.00 -1.74
C LYS A 74 4.61 2.00 -2.72
N ASN A 75 4.86 1.69 -3.99
CA ASN A 75 3.81 1.64 -5.01
C ASN A 75 2.78 0.55 -4.71
N THR A 76 3.22 -0.62 -4.25
CA THR A 76 2.32 -1.72 -3.88
C THR A 76 1.40 -1.34 -2.72
N LEU A 77 1.95 -0.73 -1.66
CA LEU A 77 1.17 -0.25 -0.52
C LEU A 77 0.13 0.80 -0.94
N GLY A 78 0.53 1.75 -1.80
CA GLY A 78 -0.39 2.75 -2.35
C GLY A 78 -1.54 2.12 -3.15
N ARG A 79 -1.24 1.13 -4.00
CA ARG A 79 -2.26 0.39 -4.77
C ARG A 79 -3.22 -0.40 -3.89
N LEU A 80 -2.72 -1.05 -2.84
CA LEU A 80 -3.57 -1.77 -1.88
C LEU A 80 -4.55 -0.83 -1.20
N ARG A 81 -4.08 0.35 -0.77
CA ARG A 81 -4.94 1.39 -0.19
C ARG A 81 -6.01 1.85 -1.17
N SER A 82 -5.63 2.25 -2.38
CA SER A 82 -6.60 2.69 -3.40
C SER A 82 -7.62 1.61 -3.74
N GLY A 83 -7.21 0.35 -3.79
CA GLY A 83 -8.12 -0.78 -4.02
C GLY A 83 -9.13 -0.99 -2.89
N LEU A 84 -8.72 -0.77 -1.63
CA LEU A 84 -9.65 -0.80 -0.48
C LEU A 84 -10.64 0.36 -0.53
N ASP A 85 -10.17 1.56 -0.85
CA ASP A 85 -11.02 2.75 -0.95
C ASP A 85 -12.10 2.57 -2.03
N GLU A 86 -11.72 2.02 -3.19
CA GLU A 86 -12.65 1.69 -4.27
C GLU A 86 -13.63 0.59 -3.89
N ALA A 87 -13.18 -0.46 -3.21
CA ALA A 87 -14.05 -1.53 -2.74
C ALA A 87 -15.09 -1.03 -1.73
N LEU A 88 -14.69 -0.15 -0.81
CA LEU A 88 -15.60 0.49 0.15
C LEU A 88 -16.63 1.39 -0.54
N ALA A 89 -16.20 2.20 -1.52
CA ALA A 89 -17.09 3.07 -2.27
C ALA A 89 -18.17 2.26 -3.00
N ARG A 90 -17.77 1.21 -3.73
CA ARG A 90 -18.69 0.31 -4.43
C ARG A 90 -19.64 -0.41 -3.48
N HIS A 91 -19.16 -0.80 -2.29
CA HIS A 91 -20.02 -1.40 -1.28
C HIS A 91 -21.08 -0.41 -0.78
N SER A 92 -20.68 0.83 -0.46
CA SER A 92 -21.63 1.87 -0.04
C SER A 92 -22.68 2.19 -1.10
N GLU A 93 -22.30 2.22 -2.38
CA GLU A 93 -23.23 2.41 -3.50
C GLU A 93 -24.22 1.25 -3.61
N SER A 94 -23.74 0.01 -3.47
CA SER A 94 -24.59 -1.18 -3.49
C SER A 94 -25.58 -1.21 -2.33
N GLU A 95 -25.16 -0.84 -1.11
CA GLU A 95 -26.05 -0.76 0.06
C GLU A 95 -27.12 0.32 -0.13
N ALA A 96 -26.75 1.49 -0.67
CA ALA A 96 -27.71 2.56 -0.95
C ALA A 96 -28.76 2.12 -1.98
N ALA A 97 -28.35 1.42 -3.04
CA ALA A 97 -29.26 0.86 -4.04
C ALA A 97 -30.21 -0.19 -3.44
N ASN A 98 -29.70 -1.10 -2.61
CA ASN A 98 -30.50 -2.11 -1.93
C ASN A 98 -31.55 -1.47 -1.00
N VAL A 99 -31.18 -0.44 -0.25
CA VAL A 99 -32.12 0.28 0.64
C VAL A 99 -33.23 0.96 -0.16
N GLU A 100 -32.90 1.56 -1.31
CA GLU A 100 -33.90 2.19 -2.17
C GLU A 100 -34.84 1.17 -2.82
N GLU A 101 -34.32 0.02 -3.26
CA GLU A 101 -35.13 -1.09 -3.77
C GLU A 101 -36.10 -1.62 -2.70
N LEU A 102 -35.64 -1.77 -1.45
CA LEU A 102 -36.51 -2.19 -0.35
C LEU A 102 -37.62 -1.17 -0.06
N ARG A 103 -37.30 0.12 -0.03
CA ARG A 103 -38.29 1.21 0.20
C ARG A 103 -39.35 1.25 -0.88
N THR A 104 -38.94 1.10 -2.14
CA THR A 104 -39.87 1.09 -3.28
C THR A 104 -40.75 -0.15 -3.27
N ALA A 105 -40.21 -1.32 -2.91
CA ALA A 105 -40.98 -2.56 -2.77
C ALA A 105 -42.03 -2.48 -1.64
N ASP A 106 -41.68 -1.92 -0.48
CA ASP A 106 -42.62 -1.73 0.62
C ASP A 106 -43.75 -0.75 0.25
N SER A 107 -43.41 0.35 -0.44
CA SER A 107 -44.39 1.34 -0.94
C SER A 107 -45.38 0.78 -1.97
N GLN A 108 -45.03 -0.31 -2.66
CA GLN A 108 -45.91 -0.99 -3.62
C GLN A 108 -46.82 -2.03 -2.96
N ARG A 109 -46.45 -2.55 -1.79
CA ARG A 109 -47.27 -3.51 -1.02
C ARG A 109 -48.41 -2.84 -0.24
N GLU A 110 -48.29 -1.55 0.05
CA GLU A 110 -49.29 -0.76 0.78
C GLU A 110 -50.39 -0.17 -0.12
N ARG A 111 -50.39 -0.47 -1.43
CA ARG A 111 -51.42 -0.07 -2.40
C ARG A 111 -52.25 -1.26 -2.85
#